data_AF-W6RNP8-F1
#
_entry.id   AF-W6RNP8-F1
#
_cell.length_a   1.000
_cell.length_b   1.000
_cell.length_c   1.000
_cell.angle_alpha   90.00
_cell.angle_beta   90.00
_cell.angle_gamma   90.00
#
_symmetry.space_group_name_H-M   'P 1'
#
loop_
_entity.id
_entity.type
_entity.pdbx_description
1 polymer ?
#
loop_
_entity_poly.entity_id
_entity_poly.type
_entity_poly.pdbx_seq_one_letter_code
_entity_poly.pdbx_strand_id
1 'polypeptide(L)'
;MIQVALAKGHVENTNRRAREWLSREDPLSITDRDLKEISDQFNATPRKCLGYRTPAEILRQKLNEDELREGPERMLPVGVGHLDAGYAERLRARQA
;
A
#
# COMPACT_ATOMS: atom_id res chain seq x y z
N MET A 1 -25.89 4.08 11.38
CA MET A 1 -24.73 3.39 11.99
C MET A 1 -24.35 2.14 11.20
N ILE A 2 -23.85 2.28 9.97
CA ILE A 2 -23.31 1.16 9.17
C ILE A 2 -22.15 1.70 8.33
N GLN A 3 -21.01 2.01 8.95
CA GLN A 3 -19.74 2.22 8.21
C GLN A 3 -18.49 1.81 9.02
N VAL A 4 -18.55 1.66 10.35
CA VAL A 4 -17.35 1.38 11.18
C VAL A 4 -17.03 -0.11 11.33
N ALA A 5 -17.97 -1.03 11.06
CA ALA A 5 -17.76 -2.47 11.26
C ALA A 5 -16.86 -3.12 10.17
N LEU A 6 -16.89 -2.62 8.93
CA LEU A 6 -16.09 -3.16 7.82
C LEU A 6 -14.61 -2.80 7.93
N ALA A 7 -14.29 -1.60 8.42
CA ALA A 7 -12.93 -1.14 8.58
C ALA A 7 -12.16 -2.04 9.58
N LYS A 8 -12.76 -2.35 10.72
CA LYS A 8 -12.12 -3.16 11.76
C LYS A 8 -11.82 -4.59 11.27
N GLY A 9 -12.79 -5.25 10.62
CA GLY A 9 -12.58 -6.60 10.08
C GLY A 9 -11.50 -6.65 9.00
N HIS A 10 -11.41 -5.61 8.16
CA HIS A 10 -10.35 -5.50 7.16
C HIS A 10 -8.96 -5.29 7.79
N VAL A 11 -8.86 -4.42 8.80
CA VAL A 11 -7.62 -4.17 9.55
C VAL A 11 -7.18 -5.43 10.28
N GLU A 12 -8.08 -6.12 10.97
CA GLU A 12 -7.77 -7.37 11.67
C GLU A 12 -7.27 -8.46 10.72
N ASN A 13 -7.91 -8.60 9.55
CA ASN A 13 -7.47 -9.56 8.54
C ASN A 13 -6.09 -9.21 7.97
N THR A 14 -5.82 -7.93 7.73
CA THR A 14 -4.53 -7.44 7.24
C THR A 14 -3.44 -7.69 8.27
N ASN A 15 -3.68 -7.32 9.53
CA ASN A 15 -2.74 -7.50 10.63
C ASN A 15 -2.45 -8.98 10.90
N ARG A 16 -3.46 -9.85 10.85
CA ARG A 16 -3.28 -11.30 11.01
C ARG A 16 -2.28 -11.86 10.00
N ARG A 17 -2.37 -11.40 8.75
CA ARG A 17 -1.48 -11.84 7.67
C ARG A 17 -0.10 -11.22 7.77
N ALA A 18 0.00 -9.93 8.09
CA ALA A 18 1.29 -9.27 8.29
C ALA A 18 2.15 -9.99 9.36
N ARG A 19 1.51 -10.52 10.42
CA ARG A 19 2.15 -11.33 11.48
C ARG A 19 2.78 -12.63 10.99
N GLU A 20 2.54 -13.07 9.77
CA GLU A 20 3.26 -14.21 9.17
C GLU A 20 4.74 -13.89 8.94
N TRP A 21 5.08 -12.63 8.69
CA TRP A 21 6.45 -12.19 8.38
C TRP A 21 7.10 -11.35 9.49
N LEU A 22 6.34 -10.93 10.50
CA LEU A 22 6.87 -10.16 11.63
C LEU A 22 7.49 -11.09 12.68
N SER A 23 8.61 -10.67 13.28
CA SER A 23 9.21 -11.35 14.43
C SER A 23 8.21 -11.43 15.58
N ARG A 24 8.02 -12.64 16.13
CA ARG A 24 7.13 -12.89 17.28
C ARG A 24 7.82 -12.68 18.62
N GLU A 25 9.15 -12.83 18.64
CA GLU A 25 9.95 -12.83 19.87
C GLU A 25 10.49 -11.44 20.18
N ASP A 26 10.93 -10.71 19.16
CA ASP A 26 11.41 -9.33 19.31
C ASP A 26 10.81 -8.42 18.23
N PRO A 27 9.68 -7.74 18.53
CA PRO A 27 9.04 -6.80 17.61
C PRO A 27 9.88 -5.57 17.26
N LEU A 28 10.87 -5.21 18.09
CA LEU A 28 11.71 -4.03 17.89
C LEU A 28 12.94 -4.32 17.03
N SER A 29 13.22 -5.59 16.76
CA SER A 29 14.29 -6.02 15.85
C SER A 29 14.02 -5.70 14.37
N ILE A 30 12.78 -5.32 14.02
CA ILE A 30 12.34 -5.12 12.64
C ILE A 30 12.83 -3.76 12.13
N THR A 31 13.61 -3.79 11.05
CA THR A 31 14.13 -2.58 10.41
C THR A 31 13.16 -2.03 9.35
N ASP A 32 13.36 -0.78 8.93
CA ASP A 32 12.59 -0.20 7.82
C ASP A 32 12.74 -0.98 6.51
N ARG A 33 13.91 -1.60 6.29
CA ARG A 33 14.13 -2.50 5.16
C ARG A 33 13.22 -3.72 5.27
N ASP A 34 13.17 -4.35 6.43
CA ASP A 34 12.32 -5.53 6.66
C ASP A 34 10.85 -5.17 6.45
N LEU A 35 10.41 -4.02 6.97
CA LEU A 35 9.04 -3.52 6.74
C LEU A 35 8.74 -3.34 5.24
N LYS A 36 9.70 -2.81 4.47
CA LYS A 36 9.54 -2.68 3.03
C LYS A 36 9.44 -4.05 2.34
N GLU A 37 10.30 -4.98 2.70
CA GLU A 37 10.29 -6.34 2.13
C GLU A 37 8.97 -7.07 2.46
N ILE A 38 8.47 -6.93 3.69
CA ILE A 38 7.18 -7.47 4.12
C ILE A 38 6.04 -6.83 3.31
N SER A 39 6.08 -5.52 3.09
CA SER A 39 5.10 -4.81 2.25
C SER A 39 5.12 -5.32 0.81
N ASP A 40 6.31 -5.47 0.23
CA ASP A 40 6.49 -5.96 -1.13
C ASP A 40 5.94 -7.39 -1.27
N GLN A 41 6.26 -8.29 -0.32
CA GLN A 41 5.74 -9.66 -0.27
C GLN A 41 4.22 -9.70 -0.09
N PHE A 42 3.67 -8.90 0.83
CA PHE A 42 2.24 -8.82 1.07
C PHE A 42 1.48 -8.41 -0.19
N ASN A 43 2.01 -7.41 -0.89
CA ASN A 43 1.42 -6.82 -2.09
C ASN A 43 1.66 -7.66 -3.36
N ALA A 44 2.64 -8.55 -3.37
CA ALA A 44 2.90 -9.52 -4.44
C ALA A 44 2.15 -10.85 -4.25
N THR A 45 1.54 -11.10 -3.10
CA THR A 45 0.84 -12.38 -2.83
C THR A 45 -0.56 -12.42 -3.48
N PRO A 46 -0.83 -13.36 -4.42
CA PRO A 46 -2.14 -13.53 -5.03
C PRO A 46 -3.25 -13.83 -4.01
N ARG A 47 -4.45 -13.27 -4.23
CA ARG A 47 -5.59 -13.44 -3.31
C ARG A 47 -6.82 -13.99 -4.03
N LYS A 48 -7.43 -15.05 -3.49
CA LYS A 48 -8.69 -15.62 -4.01
C LYS A 48 -9.81 -14.57 -4.13
N CYS A 49 -9.93 -13.68 -3.16
CA CYS A 49 -10.92 -12.59 -3.19
C CYS A 49 -10.66 -11.52 -4.26
N LEU A 50 -9.49 -11.52 -4.90
CA LEU A 50 -9.12 -10.63 -6.00
C LEU A 50 -9.14 -11.36 -7.36
N GLY A 51 -9.69 -12.58 -7.41
CA GLY A 51 -9.63 -13.43 -8.60
C GLY A 51 -8.22 -13.96 -8.85
N TYR A 52 -7.48 -14.28 -7.78
CA TYR A 52 -6.07 -14.70 -7.82
C TYR A 52 -5.10 -13.66 -8.40
N ARG A 53 -5.49 -12.38 -8.39
CA ARG A 53 -4.60 -11.25 -8.63
C ARG A 53 -3.96 -10.76 -7.34
N THR A 54 -2.87 -10.02 -7.47
CA THR A 54 -2.14 -9.43 -6.35
C THR A 54 -2.72 -8.07 -5.95
N PRO A 55 -2.62 -7.65 -4.68
CA PRO A 55 -3.00 -6.30 -4.29
C PRO A 55 -2.32 -5.21 -5.13
N ALA A 56 -1.04 -5.40 -5.49
CA ALA A 56 -0.31 -4.46 -6.33
C ALA A 56 -0.88 -4.35 -7.75
N GLU A 57 -1.32 -5.45 -8.36
CA GLU A 57 -1.98 -5.44 -9.67
C GLU A 57 -3.31 -4.69 -9.63
N ILE A 58 -4.15 -4.98 -8.64
CA ILE A 58 -5.45 -4.32 -8.48
C ILE A 58 -5.27 -2.83 -8.23
N LEU A 59 -4.29 -2.45 -7.40
CA LEU A 59 -3.98 -1.05 -7.15
C LEU A 59 -3.57 -0.35 -8.45
N ARG A 60 -2.61 -0.91 -9.21
CA ARG A 60 -2.18 -0.33 -10.50
C ARG A 60 -3.34 -0.17 -11.48
N GLN A 61 -4.22 -1.17 -11.57
CA GLN A 61 -5.40 -1.09 -12.43
C GLN A 61 -6.31 0.08 -12.01
N LYS A 62 -6.60 0.20 -10.71
CA LYS A 62 -7.45 1.28 -10.19
C LYS A 62 -6.84 2.66 -10.35
N LEU A 63 -5.53 2.77 -10.14
CA LEU A 63 -4.79 4.00 -10.39
C LEU A 63 -4.94 4.42 -11.85
N ASN A 64 -4.72 3.51 -12.80
CA ASN A 64 -4.91 3.83 -14.22
C ASN A 64 -6.36 4.22 -14.54
N GLU A 65 -7.36 3.52 -14.00
CA GLU A 65 -8.78 3.83 -14.20
C GLU A 65 -9.14 5.23 -13.70
N ASP A 66 -8.64 5.60 -12.52
CA ASP A 66 -8.91 6.89 -11.90
C ASP A 66 -8.04 8.01 -12.51
N GLU A 67 -6.79 7.74 -12.94
CA GLU A 67 -5.96 8.67 -13.70
C GLU A 67 -6.65 9.06 -15.01
N LEU A 68 -7.25 8.08 -15.69
CA LEU A 68 -8.07 8.29 -16.89
C LEU A 68 -9.35 9.08 -16.60
N ARG A 69 -9.90 8.98 -15.39
CA ARG A 69 -11.18 9.59 -15.02
C ARG A 69 -11.04 11.01 -14.46
N GLU A 70 -10.03 11.26 -13.62
CA GLU A 70 -9.95 12.45 -12.76
C GLU A 70 -8.60 13.18 -12.84
N GLY A 71 -7.58 12.59 -13.47
CA GLY A 71 -6.21 13.11 -13.52
C GLY A 71 -5.40 12.90 -12.23
N PRO A 72 -4.07 12.81 -12.31
CA PRO A 72 -3.20 12.40 -11.19
C PRO A 72 -3.21 13.37 -10.01
N GLU A 73 -3.46 14.66 -10.24
CA GLU A 73 -3.52 15.69 -9.17
C GLU A 73 -4.69 15.49 -8.20
N ARG A 74 -5.73 14.77 -8.61
CA ARG A 74 -6.97 14.57 -7.85
C ARG A 74 -7.03 13.20 -7.15
N MET A 75 -6.16 12.26 -7.57
CA MET A 75 -6.06 10.90 -7.04
C MET A 75 -5.32 10.77 -5.71
N LEU A 76 -4.47 11.74 -5.35
CA LEU A 76 -3.80 11.80 -4.05
C LEU A 76 -4.52 12.88 -3.21
N PRO A 77 -5.62 12.54 -2.52
CA PRO A 77 -6.46 13.52 -1.82
C PRO A 77 -5.81 14.09 -0.54
N VAL A 78 -4.60 13.65 -0.21
CA VAL A 78 -3.82 14.20 0.89
C VAL A 78 -2.70 15.04 0.31
N GLY A 79 -2.66 16.30 0.73
CA GLY A 79 -1.41 17.06 0.81
C GLY A 79 -0.49 16.33 1.79
N VAL A 80 0.10 15.23 1.34
CA VAL A 80 1.22 14.61 2.03
C VAL A 80 2.33 15.64 1.87
N GLY A 81 2.69 16.36 2.93
CA GLY A 81 3.57 17.55 2.84
C GLY A 81 4.94 17.31 2.17
N HIS A 82 5.30 16.06 1.86
CA HIS A 82 6.50 15.66 1.14
C HIS A 82 6.26 15.17 -0.32
N LEU A 83 5.00 15.04 -0.76
CA LEU A 83 4.58 14.65 -2.12
C LEU A 83 3.93 15.84 -2.85
N ASP A 84 4.54 17.02 -2.75
CA ASP A 84 4.21 18.14 -3.62
C ASP A 84 4.69 17.90 -5.06
N ALA A 85 4.35 18.81 -5.98
CA ALA A 85 4.78 18.76 -7.39
C ALA A 85 6.30 18.54 -7.57
N GLY A 86 7.11 18.88 -6.55
CA GLY A 86 8.55 18.64 -6.53
C GLY A 86 8.97 17.20 -6.19
N TYR A 87 8.08 16.32 -5.75
CA TYR A 87 8.44 14.92 -5.44
C TYR A 87 8.80 14.12 -6.68
N ALA A 88 8.07 14.31 -7.79
CA ALA A 88 8.40 13.68 -9.06
C ALA A 88 9.78 14.16 -9.57
N GLU A 89 10.12 15.43 -9.35
CA GLU A 89 11.44 15.97 -9.69
C GLU A 89 12.55 15.43 -8.76
N ARG A 90 12.31 15.36 -7.44
CA ARG A 90 13.24 14.77 -6.49
C ARG A 90 13.48 13.27 -6.73
N LEU A 91 12.48 12.55 -7.22
CA LEU A 91 12.61 11.13 -7.59
C LEU A 91 13.48 10.97 -8.84
N ARG A 92 13.31 11.83 -9.86
CA ARG A 92 14.15 11.86 -11.07
C ARG A 92 15.59 12.24 -10.74
N ALA A 93 15.80 13.22 -9.87
CA ALA A 93 17.12 13.68 -9.44
C ALA A 93 17.89 12.65 -8.59
N ARG A 94 17.22 11.63 -8.04
CA ARG A 94 17.84 10.57 -7.23
C ARG A 94 18.17 9.31 -8.05
N GLN A 95 17.74 9.26 -9.32
CA GLN A 95 17.99 8.16 -10.26
C GLN A 95 19.03 8.53 -11.34
N ALA A 96 19.62 9.72 -11.27
CA ALA A 96 20.79 10.16 -12.05
C ALA A 96 22.02 10.22 -11.14
#